data_AF-A0A366HL70-F1
#
_entry.id   AF-A0A366HL70-F1
#
_cell.length_a   1.000
_cell.length_b   1.000
_cell.length_c   1.000
_cell.angle_alpha   90.00
_cell.angle_beta   90.00
_cell.angle_gamma   90.00
#
_symmetry.space_group_name_H-M   'P 1'
#
loop_
_entity.id
_entity.type
_entity.pdbx_description
1 polymer ?
#
loop_
_entity_poly.entity_id
_entity_poly.type
_entity_poly.pdbx_seq_one_letter_code
_entity_poly.pdbx_strand_id
1 'polypeptide(L)'
;MMAFTGTSGGSLDCPTVEKHAVPRWLVWASLSYLTLPVLLFLSGWLQPLWACLGTISAFAMVATLGYGHKVCRMPSGWRWWHGALLVVTIALVVSTQGAGGFGIQNWDWAKHLAILRDLMDHPWPVMYHTTKDTVSLTYYVAYYLPAALVGHAFGWTAANTTLWLWTIAGCALACFWLVALSGARWWIVLLVLLLFSGGDLIGAMVSPGALNARPWQGNFDMEWWSKRWVFPANLTLIAYVPHQAIAGWLLTALLIHGLHKDAEAYHAAGLMVLSMLWSPFITIGLALVYAGWLVWHRNLWRAWLAAQCTWRNGPTLFLGLILVLYFASKFTPYELPSEFYPSRKITAKGDFYFALSHGSRDEFAVLYLLTLLLEFGLLAFLLFKTLPDRHRTDVALLASASACLLLLPWVHYGHFNDLVMRVCIPALFVLQVLVLHVLSAPRAAIKSPASAWARPALIGLLIIGALNPVNMLRVTGQRLAQRQWHLYYLSDYKLHPDLFQQQLDGKKQFYLIGQYMGASDSFFFRHLARSAPPWSGTAIGKKSKPAP
;
A
#
# COMPACT_ATOMS: atom_id res chain seq x y z
N MET A 1 -12.15 -57.62 -40.26
CA MET A 1 -12.62 -56.80 -41.42
C MET A 1 -13.00 -55.41 -40.87
N MET A 2 -13.07 -54.37 -41.71
CA MET A 2 -13.20 -52.93 -41.37
C MET A 2 -14.18 -52.58 -40.21
N ALA A 3 -13.99 -51.58 -39.32
CA ALA A 3 -13.28 -50.28 -39.29
C ALA A 3 -14.10 -49.04 -39.73
N PHE A 4 -14.41 -48.14 -38.78
CA PHE A 4 -14.72 -46.68 -38.86
C PHE A 4 -14.84 -46.17 -37.39
N THR A 5 -14.38 -45.01 -36.86
CA THR A 5 -13.64 -43.79 -37.27
C THR A 5 -14.42 -42.51 -37.66
N GLY A 6 -14.83 -41.71 -36.65
CA GLY A 6 -15.35 -40.32 -36.78
C GLY A 6 -16.51 -40.06 -35.79
N THR A 7 -16.71 -38.88 -35.19
CA THR A 7 -16.22 -37.51 -35.48
C THR A 7 -15.76 -36.74 -34.22
N SER A 8 -15.15 -35.57 -34.43
CA SER A 8 -14.59 -34.69 -33.38
C SER A 8 -14.96 -33.22 -33.65
N GLY A 9 -14.57 -32.31 -32.75
CA GLY A 9 -14.42 -30.88 -33.06
C GLY A 9 -15.56 -29.97 -32.59
N GLY A 10 -15.30 -29.27 -31.49
CA GLY A 10 -16.19 -28.24 -30.92
C GLY A 10 -15.43 -27.21 -30.08
N SER A 11 -14.14 -27.02 -30.34
CA SER A 11 -13.34 -25.99 -29.68
C SER A 11 -13.77 -24.61 -30.18
N LEU A 12 -14.33 -23.80 -29.28
CA LEU A 12 -14.36 -22.36 -29.45
C LEU A 12 -12.93 -21.83 -29.28
N ASP A 13 -12.15 -21.95 -30.35
CA ASP A 13 -10.80 -21.41 -30.43
C ASP A 13 -10.85 -19.89 -30.34
N CYS A 14 -10.50 -19.38 -29.15
CA CYS A 14 -10.47 -17.94 -28.89
C CYS A 14 -9.39 -17.30 -29.77
N PRO A 15 -9.75 -16.40 -30.70
CA PRO A 15 -8.79 -15.86 -31.66
C PRO A 15 -7.70 -15.07 -30.94
N THR A 16 -6.44 -15.40 -31.25
CA THR A 16 -5.22 -14.65 -30.87
C THR A 16 -5.15 -14.21 -29.41
N VAL A 17 -4.76 -15.13 -28.52
CA VAL A 17 -4.28 -14.94 -27.12
C VAL A 17 -4.27 -13.48 -26.64
N GLU A 18 -5.36 -13.04 -26.01
CA GLU A 18 -5.43 -11.73 -25.34
C GLU A 18 -4.43 -11.68 -24.18
N LYS A 19 -3.26 -11.05 -24.42
CA LYS A 19 -2.08 -11.08 -23.53
C LYS A 19 -2.30 -10.64 -22.07
N HIS A 20 -3.40 -9.96 -21.76
CA HIS A 20 -3.69 -9.35 -20.45
C HIS A 20 -5.09 -9.67 -19.93
N ALA A 21 -5.70 -10.78 -20.37
CA ALA A 21 -7.04 -11.15 -19.92
C ALA A 21 -6.99 -11.80 -18.50
N VAL A 22 -7.79 -11.27 -17.57
CA VAL A 22 -7.76 -11.59 -16.12
C VAL A 22 -9.03 -12.35 -15.69
N PRO A 23 -8.98 -13.27 -14.71
CA PRO A 23 -10.18 -13.93 -14.19
C PRO A 23 -11.13 -12.97 -13.45
N ARG A 24 -12.43 -13.01 -13.75
CA ARG A 24 -13.46 -12.18 -13.10
C ARG A 24 -13.42 -12.25 -11.56
N TRP A 25 -13.18 -13.42 -10.98
CA TRP A 25 -13.16 -13.60 -9.53
C TRP A 25 -12.10 -12.74 -8.84
N LEU A 26 -10.94 -12.52 -9.49
CA LEU A 26 -9.84 -11.75 -8.90
C LEU A 26 -10.18 -10.26 -8.80
N VAL A 27 -10.86 -9.73 -9.82
CA VAL A 27 -11.42 -8.36 -9.80
C VAL A 27 -12.41 -8.21 -8.65
N TRP A 28 -13.42 -9.07 -8.59
CA TRP A 28 -14.48 -8.98 -7.58
C TRP A 28 -13.97 -9.25 -6.15
N ALA A 29 -13.07 -10.21 -5.95
CA ALA A 29 -12.44 -10.46 -4.66
C ALA A 29 -11.62 -9.24 -4.19
N SER A 30 -10.90 -8.59 -5.10
CA SER A 30 -10.09 -7.40 -4.77
C SER A 30 -10.95 -6.17 -4.49
N LEU A 31 -11.99 -5.94 -5.30
CA LEU A 31 -12.95 -4.86 -5.05
C LEU A 31 -13.70 -5.08 -3.72
N SER A 32 -14.14 -6.31 -3.41
CA SER A 32 -14.78 -6.63 -2.13
C SER A 32 -13.82 -6.46 -0.95
N TYR A 33 -12.58 -6.93 -1.06
CA TYR A 33 -11.54 -6.75 -0.04
C TYR A 33 -11.28 -5.26 0.26
N LEU A 34 -11.11 -4.45 -0.79
CA LEU A 34 -10.88 -3.01 -0.66
C LEU A 34 -12.11 -2.24 -0.15
N THR A 35 -13.32 -2.68 -0.50
CA THR A 35 -14.56 -1.95 -0.20
C THR A 35 -15.16 -2.33 1.15
N LEU A 36 -14.96 -3.54 1.66
CA LEU A 36 -15.51 -3.98 2.95
C LEU A 36 -15.18 -2.99 4.09
N PRO A 37 -13.93 -2.52 4.28
CA PRO A 37 -13.65 -1.50 5.28
C PRO A 37 -14.33 -0.15 5.04
N VAL A 38 -14.58 0.24 3.79
CA VAL A 38 -15.32 1.47 3.47
C VAL A 38 -16.77 1.32 3.93
N LEU A 39 -17.40 0.15 3.76
CA LEU A 39 -18.74 -0.11 4.28
C LEU A 39 -18.80 -0.14 5.82
N LEU A 40 -17.74 -0.65 6.47
CA LEU A 40 -17.60 -0.59 7.93
C LEU A 40 -17.40 0.85 8.44
N PHE A 41 -16.63 1.66 7.72
CA PHE A 41 -16.47 3.09 8.04
C PHE A 41 -17.77 3.87 7.83
N LEU A 42 -18.46 3.67 6.71
CA LEU A 42 -19.71 4.37 6.40
C LEU A 42 -20.79 4.06 7.44
N SER A 43 -20.94 2.81 7.88
CA SER A 43 -21.87 2.44 8.96
C SER A 43 -21.36 2.79 10.37
N GLY A 44 -20.04 2.84 10.57
CA GLY A 44 -19.39 3.16 11.83
C GLY A 44 -19.28 4.64 12.19
N TRP A 45 -19.04 5.50 11.20
CA TRP A 45 -18.82 6.94 11.42
C TRP A 45 -20.07 7.77 11.17
N LEU A 46 -20.89 7.43 10.18
CA LEU A 46 -21.96 8.31 9.68
C LEU A 46 -23.32 8.13 10.37
N GLN A 47 -24.15 9.17 10.28
CA GLN A 47 -25.59 9.08 10.59
C GLN A 47 -26.31 8.15 9.59
N PRO A 48 -27.42 7.50 9.97
CA PRO A 48 -28.07 6.48 9.13
C PRO A 48 -28.37 6.91 7.68
N LEU A 49 -28.84 8.14 7.47
CA LEU A 49 -29.10 8.68 6.12
C LEU A 49 -27.82 8.69 5.26
N TRP A 50 -26.75 9.29 5.78
CA TRP A 50 -25.46 9.39 5.08
C TRP A 50 -24.78 8.02 4.93
N ALA A 51 -24.92 7.12 5.91
CA ALA A 51 -24.46 5.74 5.84
C ALA A 51 -25.14 4.96 4.70
N CYS A 52 -26.46 5.07 4.57
CA CYS A 52 -27.22 4.44 3.49
C CYS A 52 -26.83 5.01 2.11
N LEU A 53 -26.82 6.35 1.96
CA LEU A 53 -26.45 7.00 0.70
C LEU A 53 -25.01 6.70 0.28
N GLY A 54 -24.07 6.70 1.24
CA GLY A 54 -22.68 6.33 1.02
C GLY A 54 -22.51 4.86 0.63
N THR A 55 -23.28 3.96 1.26
CA THR A 55 -23.27 2.52 0.97
C THR A 55 -23.80 2.23 -0.44
N ILE A 56 -24.93 2.83 -0.82
CA ILE A 56 -25.47 2.76 -2.19
C ILE A 56 -24.43 3.29 -3.19
N SER A 57 -23.77 4.41 -2.86
CA SER A 57 -22.75 5.02 -3.71
C SER A 57 -21.51 4.14 -3.88
N ALA A 58 -21.05 3.49 -2.81
CA ALA A 58 -19.95 2.52 -2.84
C ALA A 58 -20.29 1.31 -3.72
N PHE A 59 -21.50 0.74 -3.59
CA PHE A 59 -21.94 -0.36 -4.44
C PHE A 59 -22.08 0.05 -5.92
N ALA A 60 -22.60 1.23 -6.23
CA ALA A 60 -22.70 1.73 -7.60
C ALA A 60 -21.32 1.99 -8.24
N MET A 61 -20.38 2.56 -7.47
CA MET A 61 -18.98 2.74 -7.88
C MET A 61 -18.31 1.39 -8.16
N VAL A 62 -18.44 0.41 -7.24
CA VAL A 62 -17.87 -0.93 -7.39
C VAL A 62 -18.50 -1.71 -8.54
N ALA A 63 -19.82 -1.61 -8.75
CA ALA A 63 -20.50 -2.21 -9.90
C ALA A 63 -19.95 -1.66 -11.23
N THR A 64 -19.68 -0.35 -11.28
CA THR A 64 -19.09 0.33 -12.44
C THR A 64 -17.64 -0.13 -12.68
N LEU A 65 -16.80 -0.23 -11.64
CA LEU A 65 -15.44 -0.76 -11.73
C LEU A 65 -15.39 -2.26 -12.09
N GLY A 66 -16.39 -3.04 -11.67
CA GLY A 66 -16.53 -4.47 -11.93
C GLY A 66 -17.21 -4.84 -13.26
N TYR A 67 -17.74 -3.87 -14.01
CA TYR A 67 -18.54 -4.15 -15.21
C TYR A 67 -17.71 -4.63 -16.41
N GLY A 68 -18.30 -5.50 -17.24
CA GLY A 68 -17.81 -5.82 -18.58
C GLY A 68 -16.44 -6.51 -18.66
N HIS A 69 -15.90 -7.05 -17.57
CA HIS A 69 -14.66 -7.84 -17.62
C HIS A 69 -14.92 -9.18 -18.34
N LYS A 70 -14.04 -9.58 -19.26
CA LYS A 70 -14.04 -10.94 -19.84
C LYS A 70 -13.60 -11.96 -18.79
N VAL A 71 -13.92 -13.24 -19.00
CA VAL A 71 -13.33 -14.33 -18.21
C VAL A 71 -12.08 -14.81 -18.94
N CYS A 72 -10.93 -14.82 -18.26
CA CYS A 72 -9.78 -15.58 -18.74
C CYS A 72 -9.47 -16.80 -17.89
N ARG A 73 -8.73 -17.74 -18.48
CA ARG A 73 -8.04 -18.81 -17.78
C ARG A 73 -6.68 -18.28 -17.30
N MET A 74 -6.18 -18.82 -16.18
CA MET A 74 -4.81 -18.55 -15.73
C MET A 74 -3.78 -19.07 -16.76
N PRO A 75 -2.50 -18.64 -16.68
CA PRO A 75 -1.45 -19.01 -17.65
C PRO A 75 -1.36 -20.51 -17.94
N SER A 76 -0.91 -20.87 -19.15
CA SER A 76 -0.88 -22.28 -19.57
C SER A 76 -0.06 -23.15 -18.62
N GLY A 77 -0.65 -24.27 -18.20
CA GLY A 77 -0.09 -25.14 -17.15
C GLY A 77 -0.49 -24.77 -15.72
N TRP A 78 -1.28 -23.71 -15.48
CA TRP A 78 -1.76 -23.36 -14.13
C TRP A 78 -2.71 -24.41 -13.55
N ARG A 79 -2.16 -25.27 -12.67
CA ARG A 79 -2.89 -26.20 -11.78
C ARG A 79 -3.19 -25.52 -10.44
N TRP A 80 -4.27 -25.94 -9.77
CA TRP A 80 -4.75 -25.34 -8.49
C TRP A 80 -3.68 -25.28 -7.39
N TRP A 81 -2.81 -26.30 -7.30
CA TRP A 81 -1.80 -26.39 -6.27
C TRP A 81 -0.70 -25.32 -6.38
N HIS A 82 -0.50 -24.69 -7.55
CA HIS A 82 0.38 -23.51 -7.63
C HIS A 82 -0.19 -22.32 -6.86
N GLY A 83 -1.52 -22.15 -6.89
CA GLY A 83 -2.22 -21.15 -6.08
C GLY A 83 -2.14 -21.48 -4.59
N ALA A 84 -2.28 -22.75 -4.24
CA ALA A 84 -2.11 -23.21 -2.86
C ALA A 84 -0.67 -22.96 -2.35
N LEU A 85 0.37 -23.35 -3.10
CA LEU A 85 1.77 -23.07 -2.75
C LEU A 85 2.05 -21.57 -2.64
N LEU A 86 1.55 -20.76 -3.57
CA LEU A 86 1.67 -19.30 -3.53
C LEU A 86 1.04 -18.73 -2.24
N VAL A 87 -0.18 -19.16 -1.88
CA VAL A 87 -0.83 -18.73 -0.63
C VAL A 87 -0.04 -19.21 0.59
N VAL A 88 0.47 -20.44 0.60
CA VAL A 88 1.27 -20.98 1.71
C VAL A 88 2.60 -20.22 1.86
N THR A 89 3.32 -19.93 0.77
CA THR A 89 4.56 -19.14 0.82
C THR A 89 4.29 -17.72 1.32
N ILE A 90 3.21 -17.07 0.85
CA ILE A 90 2.82 -15.73 1.33
C ILE A 90 2.42 -15.78 2.81
N ALA A 91 1.67 -16.79 3.24
CA ALA A 91 1.31 -16.98 4.65
C ALA A 91 2.55 -17.17 5.53
N LEU A 92 3.49 -18.02 5.13
CA LEU A 92 4.76 -18.23 5.84
C LEU A 92 5.57 -16.93 5.94
N VAL A 93 5.71 -16.18 4.85
CA VAL A 93 6.43 -14.89 4.87
C VAL A 93 5.73 -13.90 5.78
N VAL A 94 4.44 -13.61 5.58
CA VAL A 94 3.68 -12.63 6.39
C VAL A 94 3.75 -12.96 7.88
N SER A 95 3.70 -14.25 8.24
CA SER A 95 3.82 -14.73 9.62
C SER A 95 5.20 -14.50 10.27
N THR A 96 6.22 -14.07 9.52
CA THR A 96 7.52 -13.67 10.06
C THR A 96 7.66 -12.15 10.25
N GLN A 97 6.77 -11.34 9.68
CA GLN A 97 6.92 -9.88 9.56
C GLN A 97 6.18 -9.03 10.62
N GLY A 98 5.57 -9.67 11.63
CA GLY A 98 4.95 -9.01 12.78
C GLY A 98 3.41 -8.90 12.74
N ALA A 99 2.77 -9.29 11.65
CA ALA A 99 1.33 -9.13 11.47
C ALA A 99 0.52 -9.92 12.52
N GLY A 100 -0.30 -9.21 13.31
CA GLY A 100 -1.16 -9.83 14.33
C GLY A 100 -0.42 -10.55 15.47
N GLY A 101 0.83 -10.15 15.77
CA GLY A 101 1.69 -10.84 16.74
C GLY A 101 2.44 -12.05 16.18
N PHE A 102 2.27 -12.39 14.90
CA PHE A 102 3.06 -13.42 14.23
C PHE A 102 4.36 -12.83 13.68
N GLY A 103 5.49 -13.29 14.20
CA GLY A 103 6.84 -12.99 13.72
C GLY A 103 7.56 -11.92 14.54
N ILE A 104 8.40 -11.14 13.87
CA ILE A 104 9.18 -10.07 14.49
C ILE A 104 8.50 -8.73 14.22
N GLN A 105 7.76 -8.25 15.23
CA GLN A 105 7.27 -6.89 15.23
C GLN A 105 8.43 -5.89 15.37
N ASN A 106 8.51 -4.95 14.43
CA ASN A 106 9.31 -3.73 14.53
C ASN A 106 8.60 -2.66 15.40
N TRP A 107 9.26 -1.52 15.61
CA TRP A 107 8.72 -0.42 16.41
C TRP A 107 7.41 0.18 15.85
N ASP A 108 7.19 0.05 14.54
CA ASP A 108 6.01 0.58 13.85
C ASP A 108 4.74 -0.23 14.15
N TRP A 109 4.86 -1.43 14.74
CA TRP A 109 3.71 -2.18 15.26
C TRP A 109 3.12 -1.59 16.55
N ALA A 110 3.83 -0.74 17.28
CA ALA A 110 3.27 -0.07 18.46
C ALA A 110 2.03 0.75 18.09
N LYS A 111 2.14 1.64 17.09
CA LYS A 111 1.01 2.44 16.58
C LYS A 111 -0.10 1.55 15.99
N HIS A 112 0.25 0.45 15.31
CA HIS A 112 -0.74 -0.45 14.70
C HIS A 112 -1.60 -1.16 15.75
N LEU A 113 -0.99 -1.54 16.88
CA LEU A 113 -1.69 -2.17 17.99
C LEU A 113 -2.50 -1.17 18.82
N ALA A 114 -2.03 0.07 19.01
CA ALA A 114 -2.86 1.14 19.59
C ALA A 114 -4.07 1.46 18.72
N ILE A 115 -3.88 1.66 17.42
CA ILE A 115 -4.99 1.97 16.49
C ILE A 115 -6.01 0.82 16.46
N LEU A 116 -5.56 -0.44 16.45
CA LEU A 116 -6.45 -1.60 16.53
C LEU A 116 -7.20 -1.65 17.88
N ARG A 117 -6.52 -1.35 19.00
CA ARG A 117 -7.10 -1.33 20.34
C ARG A 117 -8.13 -0.22 20.49
N ASP A 118 -7.78 1.03 20.17
CA ASP A 118 -8.70 2.18 20.24
C ASP A 118 -9.96 1.95 19.38
N LEU A 119 -9.82 1.29 18.22
CA LEU A 119 -10.94 0.87 17.36
C LEU A 119 -11.77 -0.30 17.91
N MET A 120 -11.31 -1.04 18.91
CA MET A 120 -12.10 -2.06 19.63
C MET A 120 -12.76 -1.49 20.88
N ASP A 121 -12.01 -0.69 21.64
CA ASP A 121 -12.35 -0.20 22.98
C ASP A 121 -13.38 0.95 22.92
N HIS A 122 -13.32 1.82 21.90
CA HIS A 122 -14.18 2.98 21.78
C HIS A 122 -15.36 2.74 20.81
N PRO A 123 -16.56 3.31 21.07
CA PRO A 123 -17.63 3.35 20.08
C PRO A 123 -17.17 4.15 18.85
N TRP A 124 -17.56 3.72 17.66
CA TRP A 124 -17.30 4.47 16.43
C TRP A 124 -18.32 5.64 16.28
N PRO A 125 -17.95 6.80 15.70
CA PRO A 125 -16.58 7.22 15.40
C PRO A 125 -15.75 7.34 16.68
N VAL A 126 -14.48 6.94 16.64
CA VAL A 126 -13.62 6.96 17.83
C VAL A 126 -13.33 8.40 18.25
N MET A 127 -13.83 8.77 19.43
CA MET A 127 -13.63 10.09 20.06
C MET A 127 -12.88 9.96 21.39
N TYR A 128 -12.11 10.99 21.71
CA TYR A 128 -11.28 11.09 22.91
C TYR A 128 -11.61 12.40 23.65
N HIS A 129 -12.11 12.28 24.87
CA HIS A 129 -12.45 13.43 25.71
C HIS A 129 -11.26 13.81 26.59
N THR A 130 -10.59 14.91 26.26
CA THR A 130 -9.47 15.44 27.06
C THR A 130 -9.95 16.48 28.08
N THR A 131 -9.04 17.00 28.92
CA THR A 131 -9.32 18.16 29.80
C THR A 131 -9.33 19.51 29.08
N LYS A 132 -9.07 19.54 27.77
CA LYS A 132 -9.20 20.69 26.87
C LYS A 132 -10.39 20.48 25.94
N ASP A 133 -10.15 19.96 24.74
CA ASP A 133 -11.19 19.65 23.77
C ASP A 133 -11.52 18.15 23.71
N THR A 134 -12.59 17.83 22.99
CA THR A 134 -12.79 16.49 22.44
C THR A 134 -12.11 16.41 21.08
N VAL A 135 -11.38 15.33 20.82
CA VAL A 135 -10.74 15.08 19.51
C VAL A 135 -11.18 13.73 18.97
N SER A 136 -10.94 13.50 17.68
CA SER A 136 -11.40 12.32 16.95
C SER A 136 -10.25 11.60 16.26
N LEU A 137 -10.36 10.27 16.10
CA LEU A 137 -9.43 9.50 15.28
C LEU A 137 -9.67 9.81 13.79
N THR A 138 -8.81 10.66 13.23
CA THR A 138 -8.78 11.04 11.81
C THR A 138 -7.56 10.41 11.15
N TYR A 139 -7.75 9.19 10.65
CA TYR A 139 -6.69 8.36 10.09
C TYR A 139 -7.24 7.41 9.00
N TYR A 140 -6.37 6.85 8.17
CA TYR A 140 -6.74 5.87 7.15
C TYR A 140 -6.97 4.48 7.77
N VAL A 141 -8.11 4.34 8.45
CA VAL A 141 -8.45 3.18 9.31
C VAL A 141 -8.84 1.90 8.56
N ALA A 142 -8.95 1.91 7.23
CA ALA A 142 -9.54 0.79 6.46
C ALA A 142 -8.95 -0.60 6.80
N TYR A 143 -7.62 -0.72 6.85
CA TYR A 143 -6.96 -2.01 7.10
C TYR A 143 -7.30 -2.63 8.47
N TYR A 144 -7.60 -1.81 9.47
CA TYR A 144 -7.86 -2.28 10.85
C TYR A 144 -9.35 -2.60 11.08
N LEU A 145 -10.29 -1.95 10.38
CA LEU A 145 -11.72 -2.05 10.67
C LEU A 145 -12.30 -3.48 10.66
N PRO A 146 -11.95 -4.39 9.73
CA PRO A 146 -12.43 -5.78 9.78
C PRO A 146 -11.91 -6.54 11.02
N ALA A 147 -10.66 -6.29 11.40
CA ALA A 147 -10.05 -6.89 12.59
C ALA A 147 -10.63 -6.30 13.88
N ALA A 148 -10.86 -4.99 13.94
CA ALA A 148 -11.46 -4.31 15.08
C ALA A 148 -12.91 -4.77 15.33
N LEU A 149 -13.71 -4.98 14.27
CA LEU A 149 -15.06 -5.51 14.39
C LEU A 149 -15.08 -6.92 15.02
N VAL A 150 -14.19 -7.81 14.56
CA VAL A 150 -14.04 -9.15 15.16
C VAL A 150 -13.48 -9.05 16.58
N GLY A 151 -12.55 -8.12 16.85
CA GLY A 151 -12.02 -7.85 18.17
C GLY A 151 -13.07 -7.37 19.19
N HIS A 152 -14.01 -6.53 18.76
CA HIS A 152 -15.09 -6.04 19.61
C HIS A 152 -16.06 -7.16 20.03
N ALA A 153 -16.22 -8.20 19.21
CA ALA A 153 -17.07 -9.36 19.50
C ALA A 153 -16.34 -10.54 20.18
N PHE A 154 -15.04 -10.73 19.92
CA PHE A 154 -14.28 -11.94 20.29
C PHE A 154 -12.92 -11.67 20.97
N GLY A 155 -12.59 -10.41 21.26
CA GLY A 155 -11.42 -10.01 22.04
C GLY A 155 -10.09 -9.88 21.27
N TRP A 156 -9.05 -9.45 22.00
CA TRP A 156 -7.74 -9.04 21.48
C TRP A 156 -7.05 -10.07 20.57
N THR A 157 -7.07 -11.34 20.97
CA THR A 157 -6.48 -12.44 20.19
C THR A 157 -7.20 -12.65 18.85
N ALA A 158 -8.54 -12.55 18.85
CA ALA A 158 -9.34 -12.70 17.64
C ALA A 158 -9.15 -11.52 16.67
N ALA A 159 -9.05 -10.30 17.19
CA ALA A 159 -8.67 -9.11 16.42
C ALA A 159 -7.32 -9.29 15.72
N ASN A 160 -6.28 -9.65 16.48
CA ASN A 160 -4.93 -9.80 15.95
C ASN A 160 -4.82 -10.96 14.94
N THR A 161 -5.45 -12.10 15.22
CA THR A 161 -5.54 -13.23 14.28
C THR A 161 -6.27 -12.85 12.99
N THR A 162 -7.35 -12.06 13.10
CA THR A 162 -8.08 -11.54 11.94
C THR A 162 -7.21 -10.58 11.12
N LEU A 163 -6.45 -9.69 11.76
CA LEU A 163 -5.53 -8.77 11.07
C LEU A 163 -4.43 -9.53 10.30
N TRP A 164 -3.88 -10.59 10.90
CA TRP A 164 -2.91 -11.49 10.27
C TRP A 164 -3.51 -12.19 9.03
N LEU A 165 -4.68 -12.82 9.16
CA LEU A 165 -5.39 -13.45 8.03
C LEU A 165 -5.75 -12.43 6.93
N TRP A 166 -6.18 -11.24 7.31
CA TRP A 166 -6.51 -10.13 6.40
C TRP A 166 -5.27 -9.65 5.62
N THR A 167 -4.10 -9.63 6.26
CA THR A 167 -2.81 -9.34 5.63
C THR A 167 -2.45 -10.41 4.59
N ILE A 168 -2.57 -11.69 4.97
CA ILE A 168 -2.29 -12.82 4.06
C ILE A 168 -3.21 -12.77 2.84
N ALA A 169 -4.51 -12.53 3.03
CA ALA A 169 -5.47 -12.43 1.93
C ALA A 169 -5.13 -11.29 0.95
N GLY A 170 -4.79 -10.11 1.46
CA GLY A 170 -4.39 -8.96 0.63
C GLY A 170 -3.10 -9.20 -0.16
N CYS A 171 -2.06 -9.74 0.49
CA CYS A 171 -0.80 -10.10 -0.16
C CYS A 171 -0.99 -11.22 -1.20
N ALA A 172 -1.84 -12.22 -0.93
CA ALA A 172 -2.15 -13.28 -1.87
C ALA A 172 -2.90 -12.76 -3.11
N LEU A 173 -3.89 -11.87 -2.93
CA LEU A 173 -4.57 -11.20 -4.03
C LEU A 173 -3.60 -10.39 -4.91
N ALA A 174 -2.68 -9.62 -4.30
CA ALA A 174 -1.64 -8.90 -5.04
C ALA A 174 -0.72 -9.85 -5.82
N CYS A 175 -0.37 -11.00 -5.24
CA CYS A 175 0.42 -12.03 -5.91
C CYS A 175 -0.33 -12.70 -7.08
N PHE A 176 -1.64 -12.94 -6.96
CA PHE A 176 -2.48 -13.40 -8.08
C PHE A 176 -2.63 -12.35 -9.18
N TRP A 177 -2.67 -11.06 -8.83
CA TRP A 177 -2.66 -9.96 -9.79
C TRP A 177 -1.35 -9.90 -10.58
N LEU A 178 -0.20 -10.04 -9.91
CA LEU A 178 1.09 -10.10 -10.59
C LEU A 178 1.17 -11.30 -11.54
N VAL A 179 0.63 -12.47 -11.20
CA VAL A 179 0.47 -13.60 -12.15
C VAL A 179 -0.41 -13.22 -13.34
N ALA A 180 -1.60 -12.69 -13.08
CA ALA A 180 -2.61 -12.45 -14.11
C ALA A 180 -2.22 -11.34 -15.10
N LEU A 181 -1.58 -10.26 -14.63
CA LEU A 181 -1.12 -9.16 -15.49
C LEU A 181 0.10 -9.51 -16.33
N SER A 182 1.00 -10.36 -15.80
CA SER A 182 2.32 -10.63 -16.42
C SER A 182 2.42 -11.91 -17.25
N GLY A 183 1.52 -12.86 -17.03
CA GLY A 183 1.62 -14.22 -17.56
C GLY A 183 2.81 -15.03 -17.02
N ALA A 184 3.55 -14.52 -16.03
CA ALA A 184 4.75 -15.15 -15.50
C ALA A 184 4.43 -16.42 -14.68
N ARG A 185 5.42 -17.32 -14.59
CA ARG A 185 5.32 -18.51 -13.73
C ARG A 185 5.21 -18.08 -12.27
N TRP A 186 4.32 -18.73 -11.52
CA TRP A 186 4.01 -18.44 -10.11
C TRP A 186 5.25 -18.24 -9.22
N TRP A 187 6.30 -19.04 -9.39
CA TRP A 187 7.53 -18.93 -8.62
C TRP A 187 8.40 -17.72 -9.00
N ILE A 188 8.36 -17.26 -10.25
CA ILE A 188 9.00 -16.00 -10.66
C ILE A 188 8.25 -14.82 -10.02
N VAL A 189 6.92 -14.90 -9.98
CA VAL A 189 6.09 -13.90 -9.30
C VAL A 189 6.37 -13.85 -7.80
N LEU A 190 6.51 -15.00 -7.13
CA LEU A 190 6.95 -15.05 -5.73
C LEU A 190 8.34 -14.43 -5.55
N LEU A 191 9.32 -14.78 -6.39
CA LEU A 191 10.67 -14.20 -6.29
C LEU A 191 10.65 -12.67 -6.46
N VAL A 192 9.90 -12.13 -7.43
CA VAL A 192 9.78 -10.67 -7.58
C VAL A 192 9.02 -10.04 -6.42
N LEU A 193 7.85 -10.58 -6.02
CA LEU A 193 7.09 -9.99 -4.92
C LEU A 193 7.85 -10.02 -3.59
N LEU A 194 8.67 -11.04 -3.34
CA LEU A 194 9.41 -11.18 -2.08
C LEU A 194 10.78 -10.49 -2.08
N LEU A 195 11.43 -10.37 -3.25
CA LEU A 195 12.84 -9.94 -3.35
C LEU A 195 13.08 -8.64 -4.15
N PHE A 196 12.03 -7.99 -4.67
CA PHE A 196 12.17 -6.70 -5.35
C PHE A 196 12.54 -5.58 -4.36
N SER A 197 13.69 -4.94 -4.64
CA SER A 197 14.30 -3.83 -3.89
C SER A 197 15.13 -2.97 -4.84
N GLY A 198 15.53 -1.78 -4.39
CA GLY A 198 16.53 -0.95 -5.05
C GLY A 198 17.96 -1.47 -4.87
N GLY A 199 18.94 -0.66 -5.23
CA GLY A 199 20.37 -0.94 -5.05
C GLY A 199 20.88 -0.74 -3.63
N ASP A 200 20.06 -0.99 -2.61
CA ASP A 200 20.25 -0.55 -1.21
C ASP A 200 21.61 -0.93 -0.62
N LEU A 201 22.10 -2.14 -0.91
CA LEU A 201 23.41 -2.60 -0.44
C LEU A 201 24.56 -1.75 -1.01
N ILE A 202 24.49 -1.39 -2.29
CA ILE A 202 25.50 -0.53 -2.94
C ILE A 202 25.38 0.88 -2.39
N GLY A 203 24.15 1.38 -2.21
CA GLY A 203 23.88 2.66 -1.55
C GLY A 203 24.50 2.75 -0.15
N ALA A 204 24.29 1.70 0.67
CA ALA A 204 24.87 1.58 2.00
C ALA A 204 26.41 1.47 2.01
N MET A 205 27.02 0.95 0.94
CA MET A 205 28.48 0.88 0.76
C MET A 205 29.11 2.21 0.31
N VAL A 206 28.36 3.09 -0.39
CA VAL A 206 28.88 4.38 -0.88
C VAL A 206 28.44 5.60 -0.05
N SER A 207 27.48 5.43 0.87
CA SER A 207 26.99 6.53 1.72
C SER A 207 28.06 7.07 2.68
N PRO A 208 28.17 8.39 2.91
CA PRO A 208 29.09 8.97 3.88
C PRO A 208 28.92 8.37 5.29
N GLY A 209 29.95 7.62 5.72
CA GLY A 209 29.98 6.82 6.95
C GLY A 209 30.16 5.30 6.73
N ALA A 210 30.01 4.80 5.49
CA ALA A 210 30.00 3.37 5.15
C ALA A 210 31.23 2.58 5.63
N LEU A 211 32.43 3.19 5.65
CA LEU A 211 33.68 2.52 6.03
C LEU A 211 33.68 1.96 7.47
N ASN A 212 32.86 2.52 8.37
CA ASN A 212 32.67 1.99 9.73
C ASN A 212 31.34 1.21 9.88
N ALA A 213 30.37 1.45 8.99
CA ALA A 213 29.05 0.82 9.04
C ALA A 213 29.07 -0.52 8.29
N ARG A 214 29.39 -1.62 8.99
CA ARG A 214 29.29 -2.99 8.45
C ARG A 214 27.82 -3.30 8.11
N PRO A 215 27.36 -3.27 6.83
CA PRO A 215 25.91 -3.23 6.54
C PRO A 215 25.21 -4.53 6.98
N TRP A 216 25.94 -5.63 6.90
CA TRP A 216 25.51 -6.98 7.25
C TRP A 216 25.53 -7.30 8.75
N GLN A 217 25.68 -6.34 9.68
CA GLN A 217 25.84 -6.62 11.12
C GLN A 217 24.76 -6.06 12.08
N GLY A 218 23.55 -5.72 11.61
CA GLY A 218 22.42 -5.62 12.55
C GLY A 218 21.10 -5.02 12.04
N ASN A 219 21.14 -4.25 10.96
CA ASN A 219 20.06 -3.30 10.66
C ASN A 219 19.02 -3.86 9.68
N PHE A 220 17.76 -3.47 9.91
CA PHE A 220 16.68 -3.50 8.90
C PHE A 220 16.81 -2.29 7.94
N ASP A 221 17.69 -1.35 8.29
CA ASP A 221 17.70 0.02 7.81
C ASP A 221 18.69 0.22 6.63
N MET A 222 18.96 -0.81 5.83
CA MET A 222 19.83 -0.70 4.65
C MET A 222 19.26 0.29 3.63
N GLU A 223 17.95 0.33 3.47
CA GLU A 223 17.23 1.26 2.59
C GLU A 223 17.41 2.73 3.03
N TRP A 224 17.71 2.98 4.31
CA TRP A 224 17.98 4.31 4.85
C TRP A 224 19.38 4.86 4.51
N TRP A 225 20.12 4.22 3.59
CA TRP A 225 21.46 4.65 3.16
C TRP A 225 21.52 6.10 2.69
N SER A 226 20.44 6.61 2.07
CA SER A 226 20.33 8.00 1.62
C SER A 226 20.01 8.98 2.76
N LYS A 227 19.50 8.50 3.89
CA LYS A 227 19.02 9.25 5.06
C LYS A 227 17.87 10.25 4.77
N ARG A 228 17.30 10.25 3.56
CA ARG A 228 16.32 11.25 3.07
C ARG A 228 15.17 10.68 2.23
N TRP A 229 15.44 9.60 1.51
CA TRP A 229 14.59 9.02 0.48
C TRP A 229 14.70 7.50 0.52
N VAL A 230 13.57 6.83 0.70
CA VAL A 230 13.49 5.36 0.73
C VAL A 230 12.44 4.93 -0.29
N PHE A 231 12.82 4.03 -1.19
CA PHE A 231 11.92 3.37 -2.14
C PHE A 231 11.80 1.90 -1.72
N PRO A 232 10.94 1.62 -0.71
CA PRO A 232 11.09 0.44 0.13
C PRO A 232 10.86 -0.88 -0.60
N ALA A 233 11.58 -1.92 -0.19
CA ALA A 233 11.32 -3.27 -0.64
C ALA A 233 9.90 -3.71 -0.27
N ASN A 234 9.32 -4.63 -1.06
CA ASN A 234 8.01 -5.19 -0.74
C ASN A 234 7.96 -5.86 0.64
N LEU A 235 9.06 -6.45 1.11
CA LEU A 235 9.13 -7.08 2.43
C LEU A 235 9.09 -6.03 3.55
N THR A 236 9.83 -4.92 3.39
CA THR A 236 9.77 -3.75 4.29
C THR A 236 8.36 -3.16 4.31
N LEU A 237 7.70 -3.07 3.16
CA LEU A 237 6.30 -2.65 3.06
C LEU A 237 5.33 -3.58 3.83
N ILE A 238 5.52 -4.91 3.78
CA ILE A 238 4.71 -5.87 4.58
C ILE A 238 4.97 -5.70 6.09
N ALA A 239 6.23 -5.51 6.49
CA ALA A 239 6.59 -5.45 7.90
C ALA A 239 6.21 -4.12 8.58
N TYR A 240 6.29 -2.98 7.88
CA TYR A 240 6.07 -1.65 8.48
C TYR A 240 4.70 -1.05 8.11
N VAL A 241 4.24 -1.21 6.87
CA VAL A 241 3.03 -0.53 6.36
C VAL A 241 2.13 -1.42 5.47
N PRO A 242 1.72 -2.62 5.93
CA PRO A 242 0.97 -3.58 5.11
C PRO A 242 -0.35 -2.99 4.58
N HIS A 243 -0.98 -2.11 5.35
CA HIS A 243 -2.16 -1.32 4.97
C HIS A 243 -1.98 -0.51 3.68
N GLN A 244 -0.80 0.11 3.48
CA GLN A 244 -0.51 0.90 2.26
C GLN A 244 0.05 0.02 1.14
N ALA A 245 0.82 -1.01 1.51
CA ALA A 245 1.37 -2.00 0.59
C ALA A 245 0.25 -2.69 -0.21
N ILE A 246 -0.67 -3.34 0.50
CA ILE A 246 -1.78 -4.09 -0.08
C ILE A 246 -2.70 -3.19 -0.90
N ALA A 247 -3.07 -2.02 -0.36
CA ALA A 247 -3.89 -1.05 -1.08
C ALA A 247 -3.22 -0.59 -2.38
N GLY A 248 -1.95 -0.16 -2.29
CA GLY A 248 -1.15 0.26 -3.44
C GLY A 248 -1.08 -0.81 -4.52
N TRP A 249 -0.76 -2.05 -4.15
CA TRP A 249 -0.67 -3.17 -5.09
C TRP A 249 -2.02 -3.51 -5.75
N LEU A 250 -3.09 -3.69 -4.97
CA LEU A 250 -4.40 -4.09 -5.51
C LEU A 250 -5.03 -2.99 -6.38
N LEU A 251 -4.95 -1.73 -5.96
CA LEU A 251 -5.50 -0.61 -6.72
C LEU A 251 -4.69 -0.31 -7.98
N THR A 252 -3.35 -0.47 -7.93
CA THR A 252 -2.51 -0.33 -9.13
C THR A 252 -2.75 -1.48 -10.10
N ALA A 253 -2.95 -2.70 -9.61
CA ALA A 253 -3.30 -3.83 -10.47
C ALA A 253 -4.65 -3.64 -11.18
N LEU A 254 -5.67 -3.16 -10.45
CA LEU A 254 -6.97 -2.77 -11.01
C LEU A 254 -6.82 -1.65 -12.05
N LEU A 255 -5.96 -0.65 -11.78
CA LEU A 255 -5.67 0.45 -12.71
C LEU A 255 -5.02 -0.07 -14.01
N ILE A 256 -3.94 -0.85 -13.91
CA ILE A 256 -3.24 -1.44 -15.08
C ILE A 256 -4.23 -2.27 -15.91
N HIS A 257 -4.99 -3.16 -15.27
CA HIS A 257 -6.03 -3.97 -15.92
C HIS A 257 -7.09 -3.11 -16.64
N GLY A 258 -7.53 -2.02 -16.01
CA GLY A 258 -8.43 -1.04 -16.64
C GLY A 258 -7.83 -0.40 -17.89
N LEU A 259 -6.57 0.05 -17.81
CA LEU A 259 -5.83 0.70 -18.89
C LEU A 259 -5.49 -0.24 -20.07
N HIS A 260 -5.31 -1.54 -19.83
CA HIS A 260 -5.14 -2.54 -20.89
C HIS A 260 -6.47 -2.97 -21.53
N LYS A 261 -7.58 -2.90 -20.79
CA LYS A 261 -8.92 -3.34 -21.25
C LYS A 261 -9.66 -2.25 -22.03
N ASP A 262 -9.77 -1.06 -21.45
CA ASP A 262 -10.65 0.02 -21.93
C ASP A 262 -10.06 1.38 -21.52
N ALA A 263 -8.99 1.75 -22.24
CA ALA A 263 -8.20 2.95 -21.99
C ALA A 263 -8.99 4.28 -22.06
N GLU A 264 -10.15 4.28 -22.70
CA GLU A 264 -10.98 5.48 -22.94
C GLU A 264 -12.07 5.65 -21.90
N ALA A 265 -12.81 4.58 -21.57
CA ALA A 265 -13.92 4.63 -20.64
C ALA A 265 -13.60 4.16 -19.21
N TYR A 266 -12.33 3.93 -18.85
CA TYR A 266 -12.01 3.49 -17.49
C TYR A 266 -12.28 4.56 -16.42
N HIS A 267 -13.15 4.23 -15.45
CA HIS A 267 -13.60 5.11 -14.37
C HIS A 267 -12.57 5.17 -13.22
N ALA A 268 -11.33 5.54 -13.53
CA ALA A 268 -10.20 5.49 -12.59
C ALA A 268 -10.41 6.33 -11.31
N ALA A 269 -11.24 7.37 -11.36
CA ALA A 269 -11.64 8.14 -10.18
C ALA A 269 -12.22 7.26 -9.06
N GLY A 270 -12.90 6.15 -9.40
CA GLY A 270 -13.41 5.18 -8.42
C GLY A 270 -12.30 4.48 -7.62
N LEU A 271 -11.15 4.20 -8.25
CA LEU A 271 -9.98 3.67 -7.54
C LEU A 271 -9.37 4.73 -6.63
N MET A 272 -9.32 5.99 -7.06
CA MET A 272 -8.80 7.09 -6.23
C MET A 272 -9.63 7.25 -4.97
N VAL A 273 -10.97 7.32 -5.09
CA VAL A 273 -11.88 7.42 -3.94
C VAL A 273 -11.78 6.20 -3.03
N LEU A 274 -11.78 4.99 -3.59
CA LEU A 274 -11.60 3.74 -2.82
C LEU A 274 -10.26 3.70 -2.06
N SER A 275 -9.21 4.33 -2.60
CA SER A 275 -7.89 4.37 -1.97
C SER A 275 -7.79 5.30 -0.76
N MET A 276 -8.61 6.36 -0.67
CA MET A 276 -8.45 7.43 0.33
C MET A 276 -8.48 6.92 1.77
N LEU A 277 -9.41 6.01 2.10
CA LEU A 277 -9.54 5.45 3.44
C LEU A 277 -8.44 4.41 3.77
N TRP A 278 -7.74 3.89 2.76
CA TRP A 278 -6.61 2.97 2.93
C TRP A 278 -5.27 3.69 3.09
N SER A 279 -5.03 4.72 2.28
CA SER A 279 -3.95 5.72 2.46
C SER A 279 -4.09 6.84 1.42
N PRO A 280 -4.18 8.12 1.85
CA PRO A 280 -4.12 9.27 0.94
C PRO A 280 -2.81 9.33 0.13
N PHE A 281 -1.71 8.77 0.62
CA PHE A 281 -0.47 8.67 -0.17
C PHE A 281 -0.62 7.72 -1.36
N ILE A 282 -1.36 6.62 -1.20
CA ILE A 282 -1.69 5.71 -2.30
C ILE A 282 -2.61 6.41 -3.31
N THR A 283 -3.55 7.25 -2.85
CA THR A 283 -4.36 8.11 -3.73
C THR A 283 -3.49 9.02 -4.60
N ILE A 284 -2.51 9.71 -4.01
CA ILE A 284 -1.58 10.57 -4.74
C ILE A 284 -0.73 9.74 -5.72
N GLY A 285 -0.23 8.57 -5.31
CA GLY A 285 0.64 7.73 -6.14
C GLY A 285 -0.07 7.17 -7.37
N LEU A 286 -1.32 6.70 -7.19
CA LEU A 286 -2.19 6.27 -8.27
C LEU A 286 -2.52 7.42 -9.21
N ALA A 287 -2.83 8.60 -8.67
CA ALA A 287 -3.14 9.80 -9.45
C ALA A 287 -1.93 10.26 -10.30
N LEU A 288 -0.71 10.25 -9.75
CA LEU A 288 0.51 10.59 -10.48
C LEU A 288 0.82 9.60 -11.61
N VAL A 289 0.71 8.29 -11.35
CA VAL A 289 0.87 7.25 -12.38
C VAL A 289 -0.17 7.41 -13.49
N TYR A 290 -1.45 7.59 -13.13
CA TYR A 290 -2.54 7.75 -14.10
C TYR A 290 -2.43 9.05 -14.91
N ALA A 291 -2.08 10.17 -14.27
CA ALA A 291 -1.86 11.45 -14.96
C ALA A 291 -0.67 11.38 -15.93
N GLY A 292 0.45 10.78 -15.53
CA GLY A 292 1.59 10.56 -16.43
C GLY A 292 1.24 9.67 -17.62
N TRP A 293 0.45 8.62 -17.41
CA TRP A 293 -0.06 7.76 -18.48
C TRP A 293 -1.02 8.53 -19.41
N LEU A 294 -1.89 9.39 -18.87
CA LEU A 294 -2.80 10.24 -19.65
C LEU A 294 -2.03 11.26 -20.51
N VAL A 295 -0.94 11.85 -20.01
CA VAL A 295 -0.08 12.77 -20.78
C VAL A 295 0.48 12.09 -22.03
N TRP A 296 0.90 10.82 -21.93
CA TRP A 296 1.34 10.02 -23.08
C TRP A 296 0.19 9.68 -24.06
N HIS A 297 -1.05 9.81 -23.62
CA HIS A 297 -2.28 9.48 -24.34
C HIS A 297 -3.16 10.72 -24.60
N ARG A 298 -2.53 11.85 -24.97
CA ARG A 298 -3.22 13.12 -25.31
C ARG A 298 -4.43 13.01 -26.25
N ASN A 299 -4.44 12.02 -27.14
CA ASN A 299 -5.55 11.75 -28.06
C ASN A 299 -6.82 11.24 -27.34
N LEU A 300 -6.69 10.70 -26.13
CA LEU A 300 -7.80 10.18 -25.32
C LEU A 300 -8.40 11.22 -24.37
N TRP A 301 -7.79 12.42 -24.21
CA TRP A 301 -8.23 13.41 -23.21
C TRP A 301 -9.70 13.83 -23.36
N ARG A 302 -10.22 13.91 -24.60
CA ARG A 302 -11.64 14.23 -24.86
C ARG A 302 -12.57 13.09 -24.43
N ALA A 303 -12.23 11.85 -24.76
CA ALA A 303 -12.98 10.66 -24.36
C ALA A 303 -12.93 10.48 -22.83
N TRP A 304 -11.76 10.68 -22.23
CA TRP A 304 -11.55 10.63 -20.79
C TRP A 304 -12.39 11.67 -20.04
N LEU A 305 -12.37 12.94 -20.46
CA LEU A 305 -13.21 14.00 -19.88
C LEU A 305 -14.69 13.64 -20.00
N ALA A 306 -15.14 13.18 -21.18
CA ALA A 306 -16.52 12.76 -21.37
C ALA A 306 -16.90 11.58 -20.46
N ALA A 307 -16.00 10.60 -20.25
CA ALA A 307 -16.22 9.47 -19.37
C ALA A 307 -16.25 9.86 -17.89
N GLN A 308 -15.39 10.79 -17.43
CA GLN A 308 -15.43 11.30 -16.06
C GLN A 308 -16.71 12.11 -15.81
N CYS A 309 -17.11 12.98 -16.75
CA CYS A 309 -18.31 13.82 -16.69
C CYS A 309 -19.63 13.05 -17.00
N THR A 310 -19.75 11.81 -16.55
CA THR A 310 -20.99 11.02 -16.63
C THR A 310 -21.69 10.92 -15.27
N TRP A 311 -23.02 10.74 -15.29
CA TRP A 311 -23.82 10.48 -14.09
C TRP A 311 -23.35 9.24 -13.30
N ARG A 312 -22.67 8.29 -13.97
CA ARG A 312 -22.08 7.09 -13.35
C ARG A 312 -20.98 7.41 -12.32
N ASN A 313 -20.34 8.58 -12.43
CA ASN A 313 -19.39 9.07 -11.44
C ASN A 313 -20.02 9.94 -10.34
N GLY A 314 -21.33 10.23 -10.38
CA GLY A 314 -22.04 10.87 -9.27
C GLY A 314 -21.84 10.12 -7.94
N PRO A 315 -22.06 8.79 -7.89
CA PRO A 315 -21.71 7.94 -6.73
C PRO A 315 -20.25 8.08 -6.28
N THR A 316 -19.31 8.06 -7.23
CA THR A 316 -17.86 8.23 -6.96
C THR A 316 -17.56 9.58 -6.31
N LEU A 317 -18.11 10.66 -6.86
CA LEU A 317 -17.90 12.03 -6.36
C LEU A 317 -18.54 12.24 -4.99
N PHE A 318 -19.73 11.68 -4.75
CA PHE A 318 -20.39 11.74 -3.44
C PHE A 318 -19.61 11.01 -2.34
N LEU A 319 -19.17 9.78 -2.61
CA LEU A 319 -18.32 9.02 -1.68
C LEU A 319 -16.95 9.70 -1.47
N GLY A 320 -16.38 10.26 -2.54
CA GLY A 320 -15.15 11.06 -2.47
C GLY A 320 -15.30 12.29 -1.58
N LEU A 321 -16.42 13.02 -1.68
CA LEU A 321 -16.71 14.18 -0.82
C LEU A 321 -16.79 13.78 0.66
N ILE A 322 -17.46 12.67 1.00
CA ILE A 322 -17.52 12.15 2.37
C ILE A 322 -16.11 11.90 2.93
N LEU A 323 -15.24 11.22 2.16
CA LEU A 323 -13.89 10.89 2.58
C LEU A 323 -12.97 12.12 2.65
N VAL A 324 -13.10 13.06 1.72
CA VAL A 324 -12.39 14.35 1.76
C VAL A 324 -12.80 15.17 3.00
N LEU A 325 -14.10 15.23 3.32
CA LEU A 325 -14.59 15.91 4.53
C LEU A 325 -14.08 15.24 5.81
N TYR A 326 -14.02 13.91 5.85
CA TYR A 326 -13.43 13.18 6.98
C TYR A 326 -11.97 13.57 7.21
N PHE A 327 -11.11 13.52 6.20
CA PHE A 327 -9.71 13.93 6.36
C PHE A 327 -9.55 15.45 6.58
N ALA A 328 -10.46 16.28 6.06
CA ALA A 328 -10.45 17.72 6.29
C ALA A 328 -10.73 18.12 7.76
N SER A 329 -11.32 17.24 8.57
CA SER A 329 -11.46 17.44 10.03
C SER A 329 -10.14 17.78 10.73
N LYS A 330 -9.02 17.32 10.15
CA LYS A 330 -7.68 17.55 10.67
C LYS A 330 -7.17 19.00 10.50
N PHE A 331 -7.70 19.75 9.54
CA PHE A 331 -7.35 21.16 9.34
C PHE A 331 -8.23 22.10 10.18
N THR A 332 -9.18 21.56 10.95
CA THR A 332 -9.92 22.32 11.97
C THR A 332 -9.07 22.37 13.24
N PRO A 333 -8.83 23.55 13.85
CA PRO A 333 -8.04 23.66 15.09
C PRO A 333 -8.64 22.91 16.28
N TYR A 334 -7.78 22.46 17.19
CA TYR A 334 -8.14 21.91 18.51
C TYR A 334 -6.97 22.07 19.49
N GLU A 335 -7.26 22.16 20.79
CA GLU A 335 -6.29 22.16 21.88
C GLU A 335 -6.21 20.81 22.59
N LEU A 336 -4.98 20.40 22.92
CA LEU A 336 -4.70 19.27 23.81
C LEU A 336 -4.12 19.74 25.15
N PRO A 337 -4.17 18.92 26.21
CA PRO A 337 -3.44 19.21 27.44
C PRO A 337 -1.92 19.32 27.17
N SER A 338 -1.27 20.29 27.82
CA SER A 338 0.13 20.68 27.52
C SER A 338 1.15 19.54 27.67
N GLU A 339 0.84 18.53 28.49
CA GLU A 339 1.66 17.34 28.70
C GLU A 339 1.77 16.41 27.48
N PHE A 340 0.86 16.50 26.49
CA PHE A 340 0.93 15.69 25.28
C PHE A 340 1.75 16.33 24.16
N TYR A 341 1.88 17.66 24.12
CA TYR A 341 2.72 18.32 23.10
C TYR A 341 4.21 18.01 23.35
N PRO A 342 4.96 17.61 22.30
CA PRO A 342 6.42 17.50 22.39
C PRO A 342 7.08 18.88 22.28
N SER A 343 8.41 18.94 22.41
CA SER A 343 9.12 20.21 22.22
C SER A 343 8.89 20.79 20.82
N ARG A 344 8.86 22.13 20.68
CA ARG A 344 8.60 22.84 19.40
C ARG A 344 9.50 22.36 18.24
N LYS A 345 10.73 21.91 18.54
CA LYS A 345 11.68 21.34 17.56
C LYS A 345 11.27 19.97 17.03
N ILE A 346 10.49 19.19 17.79
CA ILE A 346 9.92 17.90 17.39
C ILE A 346 8.62 18.13 16.62
N THR A 347 7.76 19.04 17.11
CA THR A 347 6.53 19.46 16.40
C THR A 347 6.85 19.94 14.98
N ALA A 348 7.78 20.88 14.85
CA ALA A 348 8.22 21.42 13.55
C ALA A 348 8.82 20.38 12.58
N LYS A 349 9.25 19.21 13.05
CA LYS A 349 9.66 18.08 12.19
C LYS A 349 8.48 17.21 11.72
N GLY A 350 7.38 17.20 12.46
CA GLY A 350 6.17 16.42 12.17
C GLY A 350 5.04 17.22 11.50
N ASP A 351 5.20 18.54 11.36
CA ASP A 351 4.17 19.44 10.82
C ASP A 351 3.80 19.11 9.36
N PHE A 352 2.54 19.40 9.03
CA PHE A 352 1.88 18.98 7.79
C PHE A 352 2.13 19.98 6.64
N TYR A 353 3.41 20.26 6.35
CA TYR A 353 3.85 21.14 5.27
C TYR A 353 4.66 20.39 4.21
N PHE A 354 4.56 20.84 2.97
CA PHE A 354 5.45 20.42 1.88
C PHE A 354 6.65 21.37 1.85
N ALA A 355 7.85 20.81 1.93
CA ALA A 355 9.10 21.54 1.75
C ALA A 355 9.82 21.04 0.49
N LEU A 356 10.63 21.91 -0.13
CA LEU A 356 11.72 21.41 -0.97
C LEU A 356 12.74 20.67 -0.09
N SER A 357 13.37 19.62 -0.58
CA SER A 357 14.41 18.90 0.16
C SER A 357 15.67 19.78 0.35
N HIS A 358 16.14 19.92 1.59
CA HIS A 358 17.18 20.88 1.99
C HIS A 358 18.57 20.23 2.05
N GLY A 359 19.63 20.92 1.61
CA GLY A 359 21.03 20.48 1.72
C GLY A 359 21.98 21.47 1.05
N SER A 360 23.28 21.19 1.03
CA SER A 360 24.15 21.88 0.06
C SER A 360 23.80 21.41 -1.35
N ARG A 361 23.96 22.27 -2.37
CA ARG A 361 23.53 21.95 -3.75
C ARG A 361 24.24 20.72 -4.29
N ASP A 362 25.52 20.57 -3.97
CA ASP A 362 26.38 19.50 -4.50
C ASP A 362 26.13 18.18 -3.77
N GLU A 363 25.98 18.20 -2.44
CA GLU A 363 25.55 17.04 -1.64
C GLU A 363 24.18 16.54 -2.11
N PHE A 364 23.22 17.46 -2.29
CA PHE A 364 21.89 17.14 -2.81
C PHE A 364 22.00 16.51 -4.20
N ALA A 365 22.74 17.12 -5.13
CA ALA A 365 22.84 16.64 -6.51
C ALA A 365 23.50 15.25 -6.60
N VAL A 366 24.62 15.03 -5.90
CA VAL A 366 25.31 13.74 -5.86
C VAL A 366 24.41 12.67 -5.25
N LEU A 367 23.81 12.95 -4.09
CA LEU A 367 22.95 11.99 -3.40
C LEU A 367 21.68 11.67 -4.20
N TYR A 368 21.03 12.68 -4.78
CA TYR A 368 19.85 12.53 -5.63
C TYR A 368 20.18 11.69 -6.87
N LEU A 369 21.27 11.97 -7.58
CA LEU A 369 21.68 11.19 -8.76
C LEU A 369 22.01 9.74 -8.41
N LEU A 370 22.70 9.49 -7.28
CA LEU A 370 22.95 8.13 -6.79
C LEU A 370 21.64 7.41 -6.42
N THR A 371 20.73 8.08 -5.71
CA THR A 371 19.42 7.51 -5.34
C THR A 371 18.60 7.20 -6.60
N LEU A 372 18.46 8.14 -7.54
CA LEU A 372 17.79 7.85 -8.81
C LEU A 372 18.41 6.65 -9.52
N LEU A 373 19.74 6.59 -9.64
CA LEU A 373 20.45 5.55 -10.39
C LEU A 373 20.24 4.16 -9.78
N LEU A 374 20.47 4.03 -8.47
CA LEU A 374 20.46 2.75 -7.75
C LEU A 374 19.05 2.22 -7.49
N GLU A 375 18.08 3.10 -7.19
CA GLU A 375 16.75 2.69 -6.73
C GLU A 375 15.82 2.27 -7.89
N PHE A 376 15.86 2.99 -9.02
CA PHE A 376 15.04 2.64 -10.19
C PHE A 376 15.62 3.02 -11.55
N GLY A 377 16.61 3.90 -11.64
CA GLY A 377 17.09 4.45 -12.91
C GLY A 377 17.72 3.41 -13.82
N LEU A 378 18.63 2.58 -13.27
CA LEU A 378 19.18 1.42 -13.99
C LEU A 378 18.08 0.42 -14.39
N LEU A 379 17.13 0.17 -13.50
CA LEU A 379 16.00 -0.73 -13.74
C LEU A 379 15.11 -0.23 -14.90
N ALA A 380 14.69 1.02 -14.87
CA ALA A 380 13.85 1.64 -15.90
C ALA A 380 14.55 1.71 -17.26
N PHE A 381 15.86 1.99 -17.29
CA PHE A 381 16.66 1.94 -18.52
C PHE A 381 16.71 0.53 -19.11
N LEU A 382 16.96 -0.49 -18.28
CA LEU A 382 16.99 -1.89 -18.73
C LEU A 382 15.62 -2.38 -19.19
N LEU A 383 14.53 -2.00 -18.51
CA LEU A 383 13.16 -2.24 -18.96
C LEU A 383 12.89 -1.59 -20.32
N PHE A 384 13.25 -0.32 -20.53
CA PHE A 384 13.07 0.37 -21.81
C PHE A 384 13.82 -0.31 -22.98
N LYS A 385 14.97 -0.94 -22.71
CA LYS A 385 15.71 -1.76 -23.70
C LYS A 385 15.08 -3.14 -23.93
N THR A 386 14.48 -3.76 -22.92
CA THR A 386 14.04 -5.17 -22.95
C THR A 386 12.54 -5.38 -23.14
N LEU A 387 11.70 -4.36 -22.99
CA LEU A 387 10.23 -4.46 -23.09
C LEU A 387 9.78 -5.13 -24.40
N PRO A 388 9.09 -6.30 -24.33
CA PRO A 388 8.61 -7.01 -25.51
C PRO A 388 7.59 -6.20 -26.29
N ASP A 389 7.68 -6.21 -27.62
CA ASP A 389 6.79 -5.51 -28.57
C ASP A 389 6.63 -3.98 -28.39
N ARG A 390 7.08 -3.38 -27.27
CA ARG A 390 6.95 -1.96 -26.90
C ARG A 390 5.52 -1.43 -27.05
N HIS A 391 4.55 -2.17 -26.49
CA HIS A 391 3.16 -1.75 -26.50
C HIS A 391 2.99 -0.37 -25.83
N ARG A 392 2.15 0.49 -26.42
CA ARG A 392 2.07 1.93 -26.05
C ARG A 392 1.68 2.13 -24.58
N THR A 393 0.78 1.29 -24.06
CA THR A 393 0.37 1.30 -22.65
C THR A 393 1.56 1.02 -21.72
N ASP A 394 2.40 0.05 -22.05
CA ASP A 394 3.49 -0.43 -21.19
C ASP A 394 4.65 0.58 -21.16
N VAL A 395 4.95 1.19 -22.32
CA VAL A 395 5.92 2.29 -22.43
C VAL A 395 5.43 3.53 -21.68
N ALA A 396 4.13 3.85 -21.76
CA ALA A 396 3.54 4.94 -21.00
C ALA A 396 3.56 4.68 -19.48
N LEU A 397 3.26 3.45 -19.05
CA LEU A 397 3.33 3.02 -17.65
C LEU A 397 4.76 3.10 -17.10
N LEU A 398 5.76 2.66 -17.89
CA LEU A 398 7.17 2.82 -17.54
C LEU A 398 7.56 4.29 -17.38
N ALA A 399 7.14 5.14 -18.33
CA ALA A 399 7.42 6.57 -18.30
C ALA A 399 6.74 7.27 -17.11
N SER A 400 5.47 6.96 -16.82
CA SER A 400 4.73 7.56 -15.70
C SER A 400 5.25 7.11 -14.34
N ALA A 401 5.63 5.83 -14.19
CA ALA A 401 6.26 5.33 -12.99
C ALA A 401 7.63 5.99 -12.77
N SER A 402 8.47 6.05 -13.81
CA SER A 402 9.80 6.69 -13.74
C SER A 402 9.70 8.19 -13.44
N ALA A 403 8.74 8.90 -14.04
CA ALA A 403 8.50 10.31 -13.76
C ALA A 403 8.02 10.55 -12.33
N CYS A 404 7.14 9.70 -11.79
CA CYS A 404 6.72 9.76 -10.40
C CYS A 404 7.92 9.59 -9.45
N LEU A 405 8.73 8.53 -9.63
CA LEU A 405 9.90 8.24 -8.79
C LEU A 405 11.00 9.32 -8.91
N LEU A 406 11.11 9.99 -10.06
CA LEU A 406 12.03 11.13 -10.27
C LEU A 406 11.56 12.41 -9.57
N LEU A 407 10.26 12.68 -9.55
CA LEU A 407 9.71 13.92 -8.98
C LEU A 407 9.53 13.87 -7.46
N LEU A 408 9.19 12.71 -6.88
CA LEU A 408 8.93 12.58 -5.44
C LEU A 408 10.10 13.09 -4.54
N PRO A 409 11.39 12.79 -4.80
CA PRO A 409 12.50 13.23 -3.94
C PRO A 409 12.66 14.74 -3.75
N TRP A 410 12.11 15.56 -4.66
CA TRP A 410 12.14 17.02 -4.55
C TRP A 410 11.27 17.54 -3.40
N VAL A 411 10.23 16.79 -3.03
CA VAL A 411 9.28 17.14 -1.98
C VAL A 411 9.60 16.38 -0.70
N HIS A 412 9.58 17.09 0.42
CA HIS A 412 9.72 16.55 1.76
C HIS A 412 8.43 16.76 2.55
N TYR A 413 7.96 15.74 3.25
CA TYR A 413 6.72 15.76 4.05
C TYR A 413 6.79 14.82 5.26
N GLY A 414 6.54 15.36 6.46
CA GLY A 414 6.61 14.60 7.72
C GLY A 414 8.04 14.21 8.14
N HIS A 415 8.16 13.65 9.35
CA HIS A 415 9.47 13.43 10.01
C HIS A 415 10.43 12.53 9.25
N PHE A 416 9.90 11.52 8.56
CA PHE A 416 10.65 10.47 7.86
C PHE A 416 10.56 10.59 6.33
N ASN A 417 10.06 11.72 5.82
CA ASN A 417 9.70 11.90 4.41
C ASN A 417 8.73 10.82 3.87
N ASP A 418 7.62 10.60 4.60
CA ASP A 418 6.62 9.58 4.28
C ASP A 418 6.01 9.74 2.86
N LEU A 419 5.99 10.95 2.30
CA LEU A 419 5.57 11.14 0.90
C LEU A 419 6.40 10.26 -0.05
N VAL A 420 7.73 10.27 0.04
CA VAL A 420 8.56 9.47 -0.86
C VAL A 420 8.39 7.97 -0.59
N MET A 421 8.29 7.58 0.69
CA MET A 421 8.17 6.17 1.10
C MET A 421 6.83 5.50 0.79
N ARG A 422 5.76 6.28 0.58
CA ARG A 422 4.39 5.77 0.44
C ARG A 422 3.74 6.10 -0.90
N VAL A 423 3.99 7.30 -1.45
CA VAL A 423 3.45 7.70 -2.78
C VAL A 423 4.14 6.94 -3.92
N CYS A 424 5.34 6.41 -3.69
CA CYS A 424 6.06 5.58 -4.66
C CYS A 424 5.45 4.20 -4.91
N ILE A 425 4.66 3.66 -3.97
CA ILE A 425 4.23 2.24 -3.97
C ILE A 425 3.51 1.84 -5.28
N PRO A 426 2.58 2.64 -5.84
CA PRO A 426 2.01 2.39 -7.16
C PRO A 426 3.04 2.35 -8.30
N ALA A 427 4.00 3.27 -8.31
CA ALA A 427 5.04 3.31 -9.34
C ALA A 427 5.99 2.11 -9.25
N LEU A 428 6.39 1.71 -8.04
CA LEU A 428 7.19 0.50 -7.82
C LEU A 428 6.44 -0.78 -8.24
N PHE A 429 5.13 -0.86 -8.00
CA PHE A 429 4.31 -1.99 -8.46
C PHE A 429 4.17 -2.04 -9.99
N VAL A 430 4.06 -0.90 -10.67
CA VAL A 430 4.15 -0.84 -12.14
C VAL A 430 5.48 -1.42 -12.64
N LEU A 431 6.61 -1.03 -12.03
CA LEU A 431 7.92 -1.58 -12.41
C LEU A 431 8.00 -3.10 -12.19
N GLN A 432 7.40 -3.63 -11.13
CA GLN A 432 7.33 -5.09 -10.88
C GLN A 432 6.53 -5.83 -11.96
N VAL A 433 5.38 -5.30 -12.39
CA VAL A 433 4.59 -5.87 -13.49
C VAL A 433 5.41 -5.91 -14.79
N LEU A 434 6.09 -4.82 -15.13
CA LEU A 434 6.93 -4.72 -16.34
C LEU A 434 8.18 -5.61 -16.27
N VAL A 435 8.79 -5.77 -15.10
CA VAL A 435 9.84 -6.79 -14.85
C VAL A 435 9.31 -8.18 -15.16
N LEU A 436 8.12 -8.52 -14.66
CA LEU A 436 7.53 -9.85 -14.87
C LEU A 436 7.15 -10.08 -16.34
N HIS A 437 6.73 -9.05 -17.10
CA HIS A 437 6.57 -9.13 -18.56
C HIS A 437 7.89 -9.45 -19.27
N VAL A 438 8.98 -8.76 -18.93
CA VAL A 438 10.30 -9.03 -19.52
C VAL A 438 10.82 -10.42 -19.15
N LEU A 439 10.58 -10.87 -17.92
CA LEU A 439 11.01 -12.19 -17.45
C LEU A 439 10.16 -13.33 -18.03
N SER A 440 8.85 -13.13 -18.27
CA SER A 440 7.96 -14.14 -18.86
C SER A 440 8.13 -14.29 -20.38
N ALA A 441 8.49 -13.21 -21.09
CA ALA A 441 8.57 -13.20 -22.55
C ALA A 441 9.63 -14.18 -23.13
N PRO A 442 9.36 -14.82 -24.28
CA PRO A 442 10.36 -15.61 -25.01
C PRO A 442 11.58 -14.77 -25.40
N ARG A 443 12.78 -15.38 -25.49
CA ARG A 443 14.00 -14.66 -25.93
C ARG A 443 13.81 -14.02 -27.31
N ALA A 444 13.13 -14.69 -28.23
CA ALA A 444 12.84 -14.19 -29.58
C ALA A 444 11.90 -12.96 -29.63
N ALA A 445 11.19 -12.64 -28.54
CA ALA A 445 10.37 -11.42 -28.48
C ALA A 445 11.21 -10.13 -28.30
N ILE A 446 12.49 -10.26 -27.95
CA ILE A 446 13.44 -9.14 -27.86
C ILE A 446 14.04 -8.93 -29.25
N LYS A 447 13.33 -8.17 -30.09
CA LYS A 447 13.60 -7.99 -31.53
C LYS A 447 14.92 -7.28 -31.89
N SER A 448 15.72 -6.88 -30.90
CA SER A 448 16.95 -6.10 -31.10
C SER A 448 18.18 -6.83 -30.53
N PRO A 449 19.16 -7.23 -31.36
CA PRO A 449 20.42 -7.81 -30.89
C PRO A 449 21.17 -6.90 -29.90
N ALA A 450 21.10 -5.58 -30.11
CA ALA A 450 21.67 -4.57 -29.20
C ALA A 450 20.99 -4.51 -27.81
N SER A 451 19.96 -5.34 -27.56
CA SER A 451 19.28 -5.49 -26.27
C SER A 451 19.47 -6.89 -25.66
N ALA A 452 20.23 -7.78 -26.30
CA ALA A 452 20.47 -9.14 -25.82
C ALA A 452 21.21 -9.19 -24.47
N TRP A 453 22.11 -8.23 -24.23
CA TRP A 453 22.82 -8.05 -22.95
C TRP A 453 21.93 -7.47 -21.84
N ALA A 454 20.86 -6.73 -22.20
CA ALA A 454 20.07 -5.98 -21.24
C ALA A 454 19.17 -6.88 -20.37
N ARG A 455 18.76 -8.06 -20.85
CA ARG A 455 18.01 -9.04 -20.05
C ARG A 455 18.86 -9.75 -18.97
N PRO A 456 20.07 -10.28 -19.25
CA PRO A 456 20.96 -10.77 -18.19
C PRO A 456 21.43 -9.65 -17.25
N ALA A 457 21.63 -8.42 -17.75
CA ALA A 457 21.91 -7.26 -16.88
C ALA A 457 20.73 -6.94 -15.95
N LEU A 458 19.48 -7.00 -16.44
CA LEU A 458 18.28 -6.85 -15.61
C LEU A 458 18.20 -7.94 -14.52
N ILE A 459 18.49 -9.20 -14.86
CA ILE A 459 18.53 -10.30 -13.88
C ILE A 459 19.65 -10.07 -12.85
N GLY A 460 20.83 -9.60 -13.27
CA GLY A 460 21.92 -9.23 -12.36
C GLY A 460 21.53 -8.10 -11.40
N LEU A 461 20.87 -7.05 -11.90
CA LEU A 461 20.37 -5.94 -11.07
C LEU A 461 19.32 -6.41 -10.05
N LEU A 462 18.40 -7.29 -10.45
CA LEU A 462 17.41 -7.88 -9.55
C LEU A 462 18.06 -8.79 -8.48
N ILE A 463 19.14 -9.50 -8.82
CA ILE A 463 19.94 -10.28 -7.85
C ILE A 463 20.66 -9.36 -6.85
N ILE A 464 21.19 -8.22 -7.30
CA ILE A 464 21.80 -7.20 -6.43
C ILE A 464 20.76 -6.62 -5.47
N GLY A 465 19.58 -6.22 -5.98
CA GLY A 465 18.51 -5.68 -5.13
C GLY A 465 17.98 -6.70 -4.12
N ALA A 466 17.84 -7.97 -4.52
CA ALA A 466 17.41 -9.05 -3.63
C ALA A 466 18.25 -9.22 -2.35
N LEU A 467 19.49 -8.71 -2.32
CA LEU A 467 20.36 -8.78 -1.14
C LEU A 467 19.80 -8.02 0.07
N ASN A 468 19.00 -6.97 -0.13
CA ASN A 468 18.31 -6.26 0.96
C ASN A 468 17.20 -7.10 1.64
N PRO A 469 16.15 -7.56 0.94
CA PRO A 469 15.15 -8.45 1.54
C PRO A 469 15.74 -9.80 2.00
N VAL A 470 16.81 -10.32 1.39
CA VAL A 470 17.56 -11.48 1.93
C VAL A 470 18.24 -11.13 3.27
N ASN A 471 18.86 -9.95 3.41
CA ASN A 471 19.36 -9.48 4.70
C ASN A 471 18.21 -9.37 5.72
N MET A 472 17.08 -8.79 5.34
CA MET A 472 15.91 -8.62 6.21
C MET A 472 15.36 -9.97 6.71
N LEU A 473 15.22 -10.97 5.83
CA LEU A 473 14.86 -12.34 6.19
C LEU A 473 15.89 -12.97 7.14
N ARG A 474 17.19 -12.76 6.90
CA ARG A 474 18.27 -13.24 7.77
C ARG A 474 18.21 -12.63 9.17
N VAL A 475 18.02 -11.31 9.30
CA VAL A 475 17.90 -10.65 10.63
C VAL A 475 16.59 -11.06 11.33
N THR A 476 15.50 -11.24 10.59
CA THR A 476 14.24 -11.79 11.10
C THR A 476 14.44 -13.22 11.65
N GLY A 477 15.14 -14.08 10.89
CA GLY A 477 15.50 -15.44 11.33
C GLY A 477 16.40 -15.46 12.56
N GLN A 478 17.40 -14.56 12.65
CA GLN A 478 18.24 -14.40 13.84
C GLN A 478 17.43 -14.01 15.07
N ARG A 479 16.49 -13.05 14.93
CA ARG A 479 15.60 -12.63 16.03
C ARG A 479 14.58 -13.70 16.41
N LEU A 480 14.13 -14.53 15.46
CA LEU A 480 13.29 -15.70 15.76
C LEU A 480 14.09 -16.79 16.49
N ALA A 481 15.33 -17.05 16.10
CA ALA A 481 16.21 -17.99 16.82
C ALA A 481 16.52 -17.51 18.26
N GLN A 482 16.72 -16.20 18.46
CA GLN A 482 16.82 -15.59 19.79
C GLN A 482 15.53 -15.75 20.63
N ARG A 483 14.37 -15.78 19.98
CA ARG A 483 13.05 -16.13 20.57
C ARG A 483 12.78 -17.65 20.58
N GLN A 484 13.80 -18.50 20.48
CA GLN A 484 13.67 -19.97 20.47
C GLN A 484 12.67 -20.51 19.43
N TRP A 485 12.51 -19.80 18.31
CA TRP A 485 11.53 -20.06 17.24
C TRP A 485 10.05 -19.92 17.64
N HIS A 486 9.73 -19.26 18.76
CA HIS A 486 8.37 -18.84 19.07
C HIS A 486 7.86 -17.81 18.05
N LEU A 487 7.16 -18.31 17.03
CA LEU A 487 6.63 -17.52 15.92
C LEU A 487 5.49 -16.59 16.35
N TYR A 488 4.66 -17.00 17.31
CA TYR A 488 3.58 -16.16 17.83
C TYR A 488 3.99 -15.53 19.16
N TYR A 489 3.97 -14.20 19.21
CA TYR A 489 4.16 -13.41 20.42
C TYR A 489 3.22 -12.21 20.37
N LEU A 490 2.04 -12.35 20.99
CA LEU A 490 1.14 -11.26 21.31
C LEU A 490 1.20 -11.04 22.83
N SER A 491 1.67 -9.87 23.25
CA SER A 491 1.68 -9.49 24.67
C SER A 491 0.27 -9.25 25.21
N ASP A 492 0.11 -9.31 26.53
CA ASP A 492 -1.17 -9.02 27.21
C ASP A 492 -1.70 -7.67 26.73
N TYR A 493 -2.98 -7.65 26.34
CA TYR A 493 -3.76 -6.46 26.01
C TYR A 493 -3.56 -5.32 27.02
N LYS A 494 -3.47 -5.61 28.31
CA LYS A 494 -3.23 -4.62 29.39
C LYS A 494 -1.87 -3.94 29.32
N LEU A 495 -0.89 -4.54 28.65
CA LEU A 495 0.46 -4.00 28.45
C LEU A 495 0.58 -3.18 27.15
N HIS A 496 -0.46 -3.14 26.32
CA HIS A 496 -0.48 -2.33 25.10
C HIS A 496 -1.02 -0.92 25.37
N PRO A 497 -0.17 0.13 25.37
CA PRO A 497 -0.61 1.51 25.52
C PRO A 497 -1.49 1.96 24.36
N ASP A 498 -2.55 2.71 24.68
CA ASP A 498 -3.40 3.45 23.73
C ASP A 498 -2.63 4.60 23.06
N LEU A 499 -3.24 5.29 22.09
CA LEU A 499 -2.58 6.37 21.34
C LEU A 499 -2.10 7.55 22.22
N PHE A 500 -2.76 7.85 23.34
CA PHE A 500 -2.36 8.95 24.22
C PHE A 500 -1.23 8.53 25.16
N GLN A 501 -1.24 7.31 25.68
CA GLN A 501 -0.10 6.77 26.43
C GLN A 501 1.14 6.63 25.52
N GLN A 502 0.98 6.16 24.27
CA GLN A 502 2.10 6.12 23.31
C GLN A 502 2.64 7.52 22.97
N GLN A 503 1.81 8.57 22.99
CA GLN A 503 2.32 9.94 22.91
C GLN A 503 3.13 10.32 24.16
N LEU A 504 2.68 9.98 25.37
CA LEU A 504 3.41 10.29 26.60
C LEU A 504 4.78 9.60 26.65
N ASP A 505 4.87 8.36 26.16
CA ASP A 505 6.12 7.61 26.06
C ASP A 505 7.02 8.14 24.93
N GLY A 506 6.43 8.41 23.76
CA GLY A 506 7.14 8.78 22.52
C GLY A 506 7.47 10.27 22.33
N LYS A 507 6.88 11.20 23.10
CA LYS A 507 7.00 12.67 22.88
C LYS A 507 8.42 13.25 22.93
N LYS A 508 9.40 12.51 23.47
CA LYS A 508 10.82 12.91 23.41
C LYS A 508 11.45 12.73 22.01
N GLN A 509 10.78 12.00 21.12
CA GLN A 509 11.25 11.64 19.78
C GLN A 509 10.30 12.11 18.67
N PHE A 510 8.98 11.99 18.88
CA PHE A 510 7.97 12.12 17.82
C PHE A 510 6.69 12.83 18.29
N TYR A 511 5.88 13.34 17.34
CA TYR A 511 4.53 13.86 17.62
C TYR A 511 3.49 12.90 17.03
N LEU A 512 3.18 11.82 17.78
CA LEU A 512 2.35 10.71 17.33
C LEU A 512 0.91 11.14 17.07
N ILE A 513 0.21 11.63 18.10
CA ILE A 513 -1.22 11.99 17.98
C ILE A 513 -1.47 13.19 17.05
N GLY A 514 -0.50 14.09 16.89
CA GLY A 514 -0.56 15.14 15.85
C GLY A 514 -0.66 14.58 14.42
N GLN A 515 -0.31 13.31 14.20
CA GLN A 515 -0.54 12.65 12.92
C GLN A 515 -1.96 12.07 12.77
N TYR A 516 -2.66 11.74 13.85
CA TYR A 516 -3.87 10.89 13.83
C TYR A 516 -5.15 11.54 14.41
N MET A 517 -5.05 12.74 14.99
CA MET A 517 -6.20 13.46 15.56
C MET A 517 -6.76 14.54 14.62
N GLY A 518 -8.09 14.69 14.61
CA GLY A 518 -8.83 15.81 14.01
C GLY A 518 -9.92 16.35 14.95
N ALA A 519 -10.40 17.57 14.73
CA ALA A 519 -11.31 18.23 15.67
C ALA A 519 -12.73 17.64 15.62
N SER A 520 -13.30 17.38 16.81
CA SER A 520 -14.66 16.79 16.95
C SER A 520 -15.77 17.72 16.49
N ASP A 521 -15.48 19.00 16.33
CA ASP A 521 -16.42 20.04 15.91
C ASP A 521 -16.21 20.47 14.45
N SER A 522 -15.37 19.77 13.68
CA SER A 522 -15.25 20.01 12.25
C SER A 522 -16.54 19.67 11.49
N PHE A 523 -16.69 20.18 10.25
CA PHE A 523 -17.90 20.00 9.43
C PHE A 523 -18.35 18.53 9.32
N PHE A 524 -17.41 17.61 9.13
CA PHE A 524 -17.72 16.17 9.06
C PHE A 524 -18.37 15.67 10.36
N PHE A 525 -17.79 15.98 11.51
CA PHE A 525 -18.30 15.49 12.80
C PHE A 525 -19.57 16.20 13.27
N ARG A 526 -19.79 17.48 12.89
CA ARG A 526 -21.05 18.19 13.17
C ARG A 526 -22.24 17.75 12.31
N HIS A 527 -22.02 17.36 11.05
CA HIS A 527 -23.12 17.23 10.07
C HIS A 527 -23.25 15.86 9.38
N LEU A 528 -22.16 15.10 9.28
CA LEU A 528 -22.13 13.79 8.60
C LEU A 528 -22.01 12.64 9.59
N ALA A 529 -21.23 12.80 10.66
CA ALA A 529 -20.99 11.77 11.65
C ALA A 529 -22.16 11.57 12.61
N ARG A 530 -22.32 10.33 13.10
CA ARG A 530 -23.26 10.02 14.18
C ARG A 530 -22.73 10.58 15.50
N SER A 531 -23.63 11.10 16.34
CA SER A 531 -23.29 11.60 17.67
C SER A 531 -22.59 10.52 18.49
N ALA A 532 -21.47 10.86 19.11
CA ALA A 532 -20.83 9.97 20.06
C ALA A 532 -21.77 9.76 21.28
N PRO A 533 -21.79 8.55 21.88
CA PRO A 533 -22.50 8.32 23.13
C PRO A 533 -22.00 9.28 24.23
N PRO A 534 -22.86 9.72 25.17
CA PRO A 534 -22.43 10.51 26.31
C PRO A 534 -21.42 9.70 27.14
N TRP A 535 -20.16 10.12 27.09
CA TRP A 535 -19.04 9.42 27.69
C TRP A 535 -19.03 9.58 29.22
N SER A 536 -18.65 8.51 29.93
CA SER A 536 -18.87 8.33 31.37
C SER A 536 -17.60 8.07 32.19
N GLY A 537 -16.41 8.27 31.60
CA GLY A 537 -15.12 7.94 32.22
C GLY A 537 -14.42 9.09 32.96
N THR A 538 -13.09 8.99 33.09
CA THR A 538 -12.19 10.06 33.57
C THR A 538 -11.39 10.66 32.41
N ALA A 539 -11.43 11.98 32.27
CA ALA A 539 -10.99 12.67 31.07
C ALA A 539 -9.46 12.62 30.90
N ILE A 540 -9.01 12.45 29.64
CA ILE A 540 -7.59 12.29 29.32
C ILE A 540 -6.84 13.58 29.70
N GLY A 541 -5.78 13.44 30.50
CA GLY A 541 -5.07 14.58 31.12
C GLY A 541 -5.57 14.96 32.53
N LYS A 542 -6.57 14.27 33.10
CA LYS A 542 -6.74 14.26 34.56
C LYS A 542 -5.73 13.30 35.16
N LYS A 543 -4.69 13.84 35.82
CA LYS A 543 -3.84 13.02 36.70
C LYS A 543 -4.73 12.30 37.71
N SER A 544 -4.70 10.97 37.71
CA SER A 544 -5.08 10.20 38.89
C SER A 544 -4.19 10.68 40.04
N LYS A 545 -4.80 11.12 41.14
CA LYS A 545 -4.07 11.12 42.41
C LYS A 545 -3.69 9.65 42.67
N PRO A 546 -2.44 9.35 43.09
CA PRO A 546 -2.20 8.04 43.68
C PRO A 546 -3.19 7.86 44.84
N ALA A 547 -3.72 6.65 44.98
CA ALA A 547 -4.47 6.30 46.18
C ALA A 547 -3.52 6.44 47.40
N PRO A 548 -4.03 6.87 48.57
CA PRO A 548 -3.24 7.01 49.79
C PRO A 548 -2.74 5.66 50.32
#